data_AF-A0A2J0M8H8-F1
#
_entry.id   AF-A0A2J0M8H8-F1
#
_cell.length_a   1.000
_cell.length_b   1.000
_cell.length_c   1.000
_cell.angle_alpha   90.00
_cell.angle_beta   90.00
_cell.angle_gamma   90.00
#
_symmetry.space_group_name_H-M   'P 1'
#
loop_
_entity.id
_entity.type
_entity.pdbx_description
1 polymer ?
#
loop_
_entity_poly.entity_id
_entity_poly.type
_entity_poly.pdbx_seq_one_letter_code
_entity_poly.pdbx_strand_id
1 'polypeptide(L)'
;NLHTASSSCKDWNLEEIGQTMATIFPTDTSFNLKEIVFPNGEKDKGQDAIMRSKLIDYLAQHAKDIYAKMSETLGDEDQIKDLERAVLLNSIDTLWMDHLEALDNLRTAVGLRGYGQRDPLVEYKRDAYGLFKQLQGAIQNQVVYSVFKIMATRSMQMQGAGNLLQSLGGGLSALQGMRFSAPAKEGQEKGESPFMQSGGVAGSFSSSTSATQMMQNAATASSSIASAQRNRFDGEKVGRNDPCPCGSGKKFKKCHGK
;
A
#
# COMPACT_ATOMS: atom_id res chain seq x y z
N ASN A 1 23.56 5.66 -4.51
CA ASN A 1 24.86 6.27 -4.16
C ASN A 1 25.33 7.26 -5.22
N LEU A 2 24.63 8.39 -5.38
CA LEU A 2 25.08 9.49 -6.26
C LEU A 2 25.74 10.59 -5.42
N HIS A 3 25.09 10.99 -4.31
CA HIS A 3 25.44 12.13 -3.46
C HIS A 3 26.70 11.96 -2.59
N THR A 4 27.25 10.74 -2.49
CA THR A 4 28.53 10.43 -1.80
C THR A 4 29.51 9.68 -2.71
N ALA A 5 29.32 9.77 -4.03
CA ALA A 5 30.13 9.06 -5.02
C ALA A 5 31.58 9.59 -5.14
N SER A 6 31.83 10.85 -4.76
CA SER A 6 33.19 11.37 -4.69
C SER A 6 34.00 10.68 -3.58
N SER A 7 35.27 10.44 -3.89
CA SER A 7 36.30 10.03 -2.95
C SER A 7 36.50 11.03 -1.82
N SER A 8 36.23 12.33 -2.06
CA SER A 8 36.38 13.38 -1.06
C SER A 8 35.04 13.77 -0.42
N CYS A 9 35.05 13.86 0.90
CA CYS A 9 33.95 14.36 1.73
C CYS A 9 33.49 15.79 1.35
N LYS A 10 34.39 16.61 0.77
CA LYS A 10 34.11 17.99 0.35
C LYS A 10 33.08 18.10 -0.77
N ASP A 11 32.99 17.09 -1.64
CA ASP A 11 32.08 17.10 -2.79
C ASP A 11 30.73 16.41 -2.49
N TRP A 12 30.48 16.02 -1.24
CA TRP A 12 29.24 15.34 -0.86
C TRP A 12 28.09 16.34 -0.73
N ASN A 13 27.01 16.10 -1.45
CA ASN A 13 25.83 16.96 -1.39
C ASN A 13 24.98 16.62 -0.15
N LEU A 14 25.41 17.12 1.02
CA LEU A 14 24.75 16.88 2.30
C LEU A 14 23.31 17.41 2.33
N GLU A 15 23.00 18.45 1.56
CA GLU A 15 21.65 19.02 1.50
C GLU A 15 20.68 18.11 0.76
N GLU A 16 21.08 17.57 -0.40
CA GLU A 16 20.30 16.61 -1.17
C GLU A 16 20.14 15.26 -0.44
N ILE A 17 21.13 14.85 0.36
CA ILE A 17 20.99 13.70 1.29
C ILE A 17 19.90 13.98 2.33
N GLY A 18 19.92 15.17 2.95
CA GLY A 18 18.89 15.59 3.91
C GLY A 18 17.49 15.64 3.30
N GLN A 19 17.36 16.23 2.10
CA GLN A 19 16.09 16.29 1.35
C GLN A 19 15.60 14.88 0.99
N THR A 20 16.47 13.99 0.50
CA THR A 20 16.12 12.60 0.17
C THR A 20 15.71 11.82 1.42
N MET A 21 16.31 12.08 2.58
CA MET A 21 15.90 11.45 3.83
C MET A 21 14.54 11.99 4.31
N ALA A 22 14.27 13.27 4.10
CA ALA A 22 12.99 13.91 4.44
C ALA A 22 11.82 13.48 3.53
N THR A 23 12.04 12.80 2.40
CA THR A 23 10.94 12.16 1.64
C THR A 23 10.58 10.76 2.15
N ILE A 24 11.46 10.12 2.93
CA ILE A 24 11.22 8.81 3.56
C ILE A 24 10.44 8.97 4.87
N PHE A 25 10.74 10.02 5.64
CA PHE A 25 10.18 10.25 6.97
C PHE A 25 9.13 11.38 7.00
N PRO A 26 8.24 11.42 8.02
CA PRO A 26 7.41 12.59 8.28
C PRO A 26 8.22 13.86 8.51
N THR A 27 7.61 14.98 8.12
CA THR A 27 8.27 16.26 7.77
C THR A 27 8.94 17.03 8.91
N ASP A 28 8.82 16.59 10.16
CA ASP A 28 9.35 17.30 11.33
C ASP A 28 10.83 16.99 11.64
N THR A 29 11.51 16.23 10.77
CA THR A 29 12.90 15.80 10.99
C THR A 29 13.90 16.68 10.24
N SER A 30 14.49 17.66 10.92
CA SER A 30 15.63 18.44 10.40
C SER A 30 16.96 17.74 10.68
N PHE A 31 17.65 17.28 9.63
CA PHE A 31 18.95 16.62 9.76
C PHE A 31 20.12 17.63 9.72
N ASN A 32 20.76 17.89 10.87
CA ASN A 32 21.98 18.72 10.95
C ASN A 32 23.25 17.96 10.52
N LEU A 33 23.27 17.47 9.28
CA LEU A 33 24.35 16.63 8.74
C LEU A 33 25.72 17.35 8.69
N LYS A 34 25.73 18.68 8.63
CA LYS A 34 26.96 19.49 8.52
C LYS A 34 27.85 19.39 9.76
N GLU A 35 27.27 19.36 10.96
CA GLU A 35 28.03 19.32 12.23
C GLU A 35 28.67 17.94 12.47
N ILE A 36 28.01 16.87 12.02
CA ILE A 36 28.45 15.49 12.21
C ILE A 36 29.56 15.10 11.24
N VAL A 37 29.50 15.65 10.02
CA VAL A 37 30.50 15.40 8.97
C VAL A 37 31.75 16.28 9.13
N PHE A 38 31.65 17.43 9.82
CA PHE A 38 32.77 18.35 10.06
C PHE A 38 32.90 18.81 11.53
N PRO A 39 33.02 17.90 12.51
CA PRO A 39 32.94 18.23 13.94
C PRO A 39 34.04 19.18 14.46
N ASN A 40 35.19 19.25 13.78
CA ASN A 40 36.32 20.14 14.11
C ASN A 40 36.67 21.13 12.98
N GLY A 41 35.76 21.32 12.01
CA GLY A 41 36.05 22.06 10.78
C GLY A 41 36.90 21.27 9.78
N GLU A 42 36.98 21.77 8.54
CA GLU A 42 37.64 21.06 7.43
C GLU A 42 39.14 20.79 7.68
N LYS A 43 39.52 19.54 8.03
CA LYS A 43 40.77 18.85 7.64
C LYS A 43 40.84 17.46 8.26
N ASP A 44 40.56 16.43 7.47
CA ASP A 44 41.23 15.13 7.65
C ASP A 44 41.25 14.35 6.32
N LYS A 45 42.33 14.54 5.55
CA LYS A 45 42.49 13.86 4.25
C LYS A 45 42.73 12.37 4.49
N GLY A 46 41.86 11.50 3.96
CA GLY A 46 41.99 10.05 4.07
C GLY A 46 41.12 9.40 5.15
N GLN A 47 40.33 10.17 5.92
CA GLN A 47 39.29 9.62 6.79
C GLN A 47 37.91 9.53 6.12
N ASP A 48 37.79 9.84 4.82
CA ASP A 48 36.53 9.92 4.09
C ASP A 48 35.69 8.62 4.19
N ALA A 49 36.33 7.45 4.26
CA ALA A 49 35.63 6.17 4.49
C ALA A 49 35.01 6.07 5.91
N ILE A 50 35.72 6.56 6.93
CA ILE A 50 35.29 6.60 8.34
C ILE A 50 34.18 7.64 8.53
N MET A 51 34.27 8.78 7.84
CA MET A 51 33.20 9.78 7.87
C MET A 51 31.94 9.27 7.15
N ARG A 52 32.09 8.48 6.06
CA ARG A 52 30.95 7.82 5.41
C ARG A 52 30.27 6.80 6.34
N SER A 53 31.03 5.98 7.07
CA SER A 53 30.43 5.04 8.03
C SER A 53 29.73 5.76 9.17
N LYS A 54 30.37 6.76 9.79
CA LYS A 54 29.74 7.60 10.85
C LYS A 54 28.42 8.24 10.39
N LEU A 55 28.37 8.75 9.15
CA LEU A 55 27.16 9.33 8.57
C LEU A 55 26.04 8.28 8.39
N ILE A 56 26.39 7.09 7.91
CA ILE A 56 25.45 5.95 7.78
C ILE A 56 24.95 5.52 9.16
N ASP A 57 25.83 5.37 10.14
CA ASP A 57 25.49 4.95 11.51
C ASP A 57 24.55 5.95 12.18
N TYR A 58 24.81 7.26 12.04
CA TYR A 58 23.94 8.32 12.54
C TYR A 58 22.55 8.28 11.90
N LEU A 59 22.48 8.22 10.56
CA LEU A 59 21.20 8.15 9.84
C LEU A 59 20.43 6.86 10.19
N ALA A 60 21.12 5.74 10.38
CA ALA A 60 20.52 4.47 10.77
C ALA A 60 20.03 4.46 12.22
N GLN A 61 20.72 5.14 13.15
CA GLN A 61 20.23 5.38 14.51
C GLN A 61 18.96 6.24 14.48
N HIS A 62 19.01 7.38 13.79
CA HIS A 62 17.86 8.28 13.68
C HIS A 62 16.64 7.60 13.02
N ALA A 63 16.85 6.71 12.05
CA ALA A 63 15.79 5.90 11.45
C ALA A 63 15.13 4.95 12.48
N LYS A 64 15.92 4.31 13.34
CA LYS A 64 15.42 3.46 14.44
C LYS A 64 14.66 4.27 15.48
N ASP A 65 15.14 5.46 15.83
CA ASP A 65 14.48 6.33 16.81
C ASP A 65 13.12 6.82 16.32
N ILE A 66 12.99 7.14 15.03
CA ILE A 66 11.70 7.48 14.40
C ILE A 66 10.78 6.25 14.43
N TYR A 67 11.28 5.08 14.01
CA TYR A 67 10.50 3.85 14.00
C TYR A 67 10.00 3.48 15.40
N ALA A 68 10.85 3.59 16.43
CA ALA A 68 10.49 3.33 17.83
C ALA A 68 9.31 4.21 18.28
N LYS A 69 9.43 5.54 18.10
CA LYS A 69 8.36 6.51 18.41
C LYS A 69 7.05 6.21 17.68
N MET A 70 7.13 5.76 16.42
CA MET A 70 5.95 5.33 15.66
C MET A 70 5.34 4.05 16.25
N SER A 71 6.17 3.05 16.57
CA SER A 71 5.69 1.77 17.15
C SER A 71 4.96 1.98 18.49
N GLU A 72 5.49 2.83 19.37
CA GLU A 72 4.84 3.24 20.62
C GLU A 72 3.47 3.90 20.37
N THR A 73 3.35 4.72 19.33
CA THR A 73 2.10 5.41 18.96
C THR A 73 1.03 4.44 18.42
N LEU A 74 1.43 3.34 17.80
CA LEU A 74 0.50 2.32 17.26
C LEU A 74 0.08 1.28 18.31
N GLY A 75 0.88 1.07 19.38
CA GLY A 75 0.48 0.38 20.61
C GLY A 75 0.30 -1.15 20.55
N ASP A 76 0.22 -1.75 19.36
CA ASP A 76 0.05 -3.19 19.15
C ASP A 76 1.22 -3.77 18.33
N GLU A 77 2.10 -4.52 19.01
CA GLU A 77 3.32 -5.09 18.44
C GLU A 77 3.04 -6.15 17.36
N ASP A 78 1.97 -6.93 17.50
CA ASP A 78 1.64 -8.00 16.56
C ASP A 78 1.02 -7.43 15.28
N GLN A 79 0.21 -6.38 15.38
CA GLN A 79 -0.25 -5.64 14.20
C GLN A 79 0.89 -4.97 13.42
N ILE A 80 1.97 -4.55 14.10
CA ILE A 80 3.15 -4.01 13.42
C ILE A 80 3.89 -5.14 12.67
N LYS A 81 4.14 -6.29 13.32
CA LYS A 81 4.79 -7.45 12.68
C LYS A 81 4.02 -7.95 11.46
N ASP A 82 2.69 -8.02 11.53
CA ASP A 82 1.87 -8.47 10.40
C ASP A 82 1.82 -7.43 9.26
N LEU A 83 1.87 -6.13 9.58
CA LEU A 83 2.06 -5.07 8.60
C LEU A 83 3.43 -5.20 7.90
N GLU A 84 4.51 -5.40 8.65
CA GLU A 84 5.86 -5.60 8.10
C GLU A 84 5.92 -6.82 7.18
N ARG A 85 5.36 -7.95 7.61
CA ARG A 85 5.24 -9.17 6.79
C ARG A 85 4.47 -8.90 5.50
N ALA A 86 3.32 -8.22 5.59
CA ALA A 86 2.50 -7.89 4.42
C ALA A 86 3.24 -6.99 3.44
N VAL A 87 3.95 -5.95 3.93
CA VAL A 87 4.75 -5.05 3.08
C VAL A 87 5.94 -5.78 2.45
N LEU A 88 6.65 -6.62 3.21
CA LEU A 88 7.76 -7.44 2.70
C LEU A 88 7.31 -8.36 1.57
N LEU A 89 6.27 -9.16 1.79
CA LEU A 89 5.74 -10.10 0.80
C LEU A 89 5.23 -9.38 -0.45
N ASN A 90 4.40 -8.33 -0.29
CA ASN A 90 3.87 -7.57 -1.41
C ASN A 90 4.97 -6.90 -2.25
N SER A 91 6.02 -6.38 -1.59
CA SER A 91 7.17 -5.76 -2.26
C SER A 91 7.98 -6.79 -3.06
N ILE A 92 8.21 -7.98 -2.48
CA ILE A 92 8.92 -9.08 -3.16
C ILE A 92 8.12 -9.60 -4.34
N ASP A 93 6.83 -9.93 -4.15
CA ASP A 93 5.98 -10.49 -5.19
C ASP A 93 5.88 -9.57 -6.42
N THR A 94 5.64 -8.27 -6.19
CA THR A 94 5.52 -7.28 -7.26
C THR A 94 6.83 -7.14 -8.04
N LEU A 95 7.93 -6.85 -7.35
CA LEU A 95 9.23 -6.61 -8.00
C LEU A 95 9.84 -7.89 -8.60
N TRP A 96 9.47 -9.07 -8.09
CA TRP A 96 9.87 -10.35 -8.69
C TRP A 96 9.18 -10.60 -10.03
N MET A 97 7.89 -10.26 -10.18
CA MET A 97 7.21 -10.34 -11.48
C MET A 97 7.88 -9.42 -12.51
N ASP A 98 8.14 -8.15 -12.14
CA ASP A 98 8.86 -7.20 -12.99
C ASP A 98 10.26 -7.72 -13.38
N HIS A 99 10.96 -8.39 -12.45
CA HIS A 99 12.27 -8.98 -12.71
C HIS A 99 12.21 -10.17 -13.68
N LEU A 100 11.19 -11.02 -13.60
CA LEU A 100 11.00 -12.12 -14.54
C LEU A 100 10.77 -11.60 -15.98
N GLU A 101 9.93 -10.56 -16.13
CA GLU A 101 9.75 -9.91 -17.44
C GLU A 101 11.06 -9.27 -17.95
N ALA A 102 11.83 -8.63 -17.06
CA ALA A 102 13.14 -8.09 -17.41
C ALA A 102 14.15 -9.17 -17.86
N LEU A 103 14.09 -10.39 -17.28
CA LEU A 103 14.91 -11.52 -17.69
C LEU A 103 14.50 -12.10 -19.05
N ASP A 104 13.21 -12.19 -19.36
CA ASP A 104 12.72 -12.65 -20.67
C ASP A 104 13.07 -11.65 -21.78
N ASN A 105 12.95 -10.35 -21.49
CA ASN A 105 13.41 -9.28 -22.37
C ASN A 105 14.94 -9.34 -22.58
N LEU A 106 15.72 -9.55 -21.51
CA LEU A 106 17.16 -9.71 -21.59
C LEU A 106 17.56 -10.94 -22.42
N ARG A 107 16.91 -12.09 -22.21
CA ARG A 107 17.14 -13.32 -22.98
C ARG A 107 16.94 -13.09 -24.48
N THR A 108 15.89 -12.36 -24.85
CA THR A 108 15.61 -11.99 -26.25
C THR A 108 16.69 -11.05 -26.80
N ALA A 109 17.07 -10.01 -26.04
CA ALA A 109 18.10 -9.04 -26.45
C ALA A 109 19.50 -9.66 -26.57
N VAL A 110 19.85 -10.64 -25.73
CA VAL A 110 21.13 -11.36 -25.80
C VAL A 110 21.14 -12.34 -26.99
N GLY A 111 20.02 -12.96 -27.34
CA GLY A 111 19.88 -13.73 -28.57
C GLY A 111 20.22 -12.91 -29.82
N LEU A 112 19.81 -11.64 -29.86
CA LEU A 112 20.16 -10.70 -30.94
C LEU A 112 21.63 -10.22 -30.89
N ARG A 113 22.27 -10.20 -29.70
CA ARG A 113 23.70 -9.87 -29.56
C ARG A 113 24.64 -11.01 -29.91
N GLY A 114 24.16 -12.26 -29.93
CA GLY A 114 24.95 -13.45 -30.27
C GLY A 114 25.59 -13.45 -31.67
N TYR A 115 25.10 -12.63 -32.60
CA TYR A 115 25.76 -12.40 -33.90
C TYR A 115 27.12 -11.69 -33.78
N GLY A 116 27.43 -11.06 -32.65
CA GLY A 116 28.66 -10.30 -32.39
C GLY A 116 29.87 -11.11 -31.89
N GLN A 117 29.88 -12.44 -32.08
CA GLN A 117 30.97 -13.36 -31.67
C GLN A 117 31.30 -13.41 -30.16
N ARG A 118 30.48 -12.80 -29.30
CA ARG A 118 30.55 -12.98 -27.85
C ARG A 118 29.65 -14.12 -27.40
N ASP A 119 30.08 -14.85 -26.38
CA ASP A 119 29.29 -15.96 -25.82
C ASP A 119 27.98 -15.41 -25.21
N PRO A 120 26.80 -15.75 -25.77
CA PRO A 120 25.52 -15.27 -25.27
C PRO A 120 25.25 -15.71 -23.83
N LEU A 121 25.76 -16.87 -23.41
CA LEU A 121 25.57 -17.39 -22.06
C LEU A 121 26.31 -16.55 -21.01
N VAL A 122 27.49 -16.02 -21.37
CA VAL A 122 28.30 -15.16 -20.49
C VAL A 122 27.67 -13.77 -20.39
N GLU A 123 27.24 -13.18 -21.51
CA GLU A 123 26.52 -11.89 -21.47
C GLU A 123 25.22 -11.98 -20.66
N TYR A 124 24.40 -13.01 -20.90
CA TYR A 124 23.16 -13.23 -20.15
C TYR A 124 23.42 -13.34 -18.64
N LYS A 125 24.38 -14.19 -18.21
CA LYS A 125 24.70 -14.36 -16.78
C LYS A 125 25.15 -13.05 -16.13
N ARG A 126 26.00 -12.28 -16.81
CA ARG A 126 26.51 -11.00 -16.29
C ARG A 126 25.39 -9.97 -16.16
N ASP A 127 24.60 -9.79 -17.21
CA ASP A 127 23.55 -8.78 -17.26
C ASP A 127 22.40 -9.17 -16.30
N ALA A 128 22.02 -10.45 -16.22
CA ALA A 128 21.00 -10.96 -15.30
C ALA A 128 21.40 -10.82 -13.83
N TYR A 129 22.67 -11.07 -13.49
CA TYR A 129 23.19 -10.80 -12.14
C TYR A 129 23.12 -9.30 -11.80
N GLY A 130 23.40 -8.43 -12.78
CA GLY A 130 23.20 -6.98 -12.64
C GLY A 130 21.75 -6.61 -12.31
N LEU A 131 20.78 -7.15 -13.07
CA LEU A 131 19.35 -6.97 -12.79
C LEU A 131 18.94 -7.51 -11.41
N PHE A 132 19.48 -8.66 -10.99
CA PHE A 132 19.21 -9.21 -9.66
C PHE A 132 19.76 -8.31 -8.54
N LYS A 133 20.95 -7.71 -8.71
CA LYS A 133 21.49 -6.72 -7.76
C LYS A 133 20.63 -5.45 -7.70
N GLN A 134 20.06 -5.02 -8.82
CA GLN A 134 19.11 -3.89 -8.85
C GLN A 134 17.79 -4.25 -8.14
N LEU A 135 17.23 -5.44 -8.41
CA LEU A 135 16.06 -5.97 -7.71
C LEU A 135 16.24 -5.97 -6.19
N GLN A 136 17.38 -6.47 -5.68
CA GLN A 136 17.66 -6.48 -4.25
C GLN A 136 17.61 -5.07 -3.63
N GLY A 137 18.18 -4.07 -4.31
CA GLY A 137 18.12 -2.67 -3.86
C GLY A 137 16.71 -2.07 -3.98
N ALA A 138 15.97 -2.42 -5.03
CA ALA A 138 14.58 -1.99 -5.22
C ALA A 138 13.67 -2.51 -4.11
N ILE A 139 13.77 -3.80 -3.75
CA ILE A 139 13.01 -4.39 -2.63
C ILE A 139 13.35 -3.68 -1.31
N GLN A 140 14.63 -3.47 -1.02
CA GLN A 140 15.05 -2.76 0.20
C GLN A 140 14.46 -1.35 0.29
N ASN A 141 14.50 -0.59 -0.81
CA ASN A 141 13.91 0.75 -0.87
C ASN A 141 12.38 0.69 -0.72
N GLN A 142 11.70 -0.14 -1.53
CA GLN A 142 10.24 -0.29 -1.53
C GLN A 142 9.70 -0.60 -0.12
N VAL A 143 10.35 -1.53 0.59
CA VAL A 143 9.96 -1.92 1.96
C VAL A 143 10.11 -0.74 2.92
N VAL A 144 11.26 -0.06 2.93
CA VAL A 144 11.51 1.08 3.82
C VAL A 144 10.51 2.22 3.56
N TYR A 145 10.34 2.64 2.31
CA TYR A 145 9.38 3.69 1.94
C TYR A 145 7.94 3.30 2.31
N SER A 146 7.52 2.06 2.04
CA SER A 146 6.16 1.60 2.35
C SER A 146 5.90 1.50 3.85
N VAL A 147 6.82 0.95 4.64
CA VAL A 147 6.66 0.86 6.11
C VAL A 147 6.50 2.25 6.72
N PHE A 148 7.45 3.17 6.48
CA PHE A 148 7.38 4.52 7.06
C PHE A 148 6.16 5.31 6.58
N LYS A 149 5.79 5.21 5.28
CA LYS A 149 4.61 5.90 4.75
C LYS A 149 3.30 5.37 5.33
N ILE A 150 3.15 4.05 5.48
CA ILE A 150 1.93 3.44 6.06
C ILE A 150 1.86 3.76 7.56
N MET A 151 2.96 3.63 8.31
CA MET A 151 3.00 3.98 9.73
C MET A 151 2.66 5.47 9.97
N ALA A 152 3.21 6.38 9.15
CA ALA A 152 2.89 7.80 9.21
C ALA A 152 1.41 8.11 8.89
N THR A 153 0.85 7.47 7.87
CA THR A 153 -0.57 7.62 7.52
C THR A 153 -1.47 7.14 8.67
N ARG A 154 -1.08 6.03 9.32
CA ARG A 154 -1.83 5.43 10.42
C ARG A 154 -1.74 6.22 11.73
N SER A 155 -0.58 6.80 12.06
CA SER A 155 -0.43 7.66 13.24
C SER A 155 -1.23 8.97 13.10
N MET A 156 -1.24 9.58 11.91
CA MET A 156 -2.11 10.73 11.61
C MET A 156 -3.61 10.38 11.75
N GLN A 157 -4.03 9.20 11.29
CA GLN A 157 -5.43 8.77 11.39
C GLN A 157 -5.89 8.60 12.85
N MET A 158 -5.04 8.06 13.72
CA MET A 158 -5.32 7.94 15.17
C MET A 158 -5.43 9.31 15.85
N GLN A 159 -4.53 10.25 15.53
CA GLN A 159 -4.59 11.62 16.07
C GLN A 159 -5.82 12.39 15.58
N GLY A 160 -6.19 12.25 14.30
CA GLY A 160 -7.41 12.86 13.74
C GLY A 160 -8.70 12.34 14.39
N ALA A 161 -8.77 11.03 14.68
CA ALA A 161 -9.88 10.44 15.42
C ALA A 161 -9.93 10.93 16.88
N GLY A 162 -8.77 11.11 17.53
CA GLY A 162 -8.67 11.69 18.87
C GLY A 162 -9.22 13.12 18.93
N ASN A 163 -8.82 13.99 18.00
CA ASN A 163 -9.34 15.37 17.94
C ASN A 163 -10.85 15.43 17.66
N LEU A 164 -11.38 14.56 16.81
CA LEU A 164 -12.83 14.50 16.56
C LEU A 164 -13.61 14.02 17.79
N LEU A 165 -13.10 12.99 18.49
CA LEU A 165 -13.70 12.51 19.74
C LEU A 165 -13.64 13.58 20.84
N GLN A 166 -12.56 14.35 20.94
CA GLN A 166 -12.42 15.43 21.90
C GLN A 166 -13.30 16.64 21.55
N SER A 167 -13.45 16.96 20.27
CA SER A 167 -14.38 17.98 19.76
C SER A 167 -15.85 17.63 20.06
N LEU A 168 -16.25 16.37 19.88
CA LEU A 168 -17.60 15.90 20.18
C LEU A 168 -17.83 15.64 21.67
N GLY A 169 -16.79 15.26 22.42
CA GLY A 169 -16.83 15.01 23.85
C GLY A 169 -17.18 16.25 24.69
N GLY A 170 -16.87 17.45 24.20
CA GLY A 170 -17.35 18.70 24.81
C GLY A 170 -18.83 19.03 24.55
N GLY A 171 -19.43 18.46 23.49
CA GLY A 171 -20.80 18.77 23.06
C GLY A 171 -21.88 17.83 23.61
N LEU A 172 -21.53 16.58 23.96
CA LEU A 172 -22.52 15.57 24.34
C LEU A 172 -23.27 15.90 25.64
N SER A 173 -22.63 16.56 26.60
CA SER A 173 -23.30 17.04 27.83
C SER A 173 -24.37 18.12 27.56
N ALA A 174 -24.30 18.84 26.44
CA ALA A 174 -25.30 19.84 26.06
C ALA A 174 -26.54 19.22 25.38
N LEU A 175 -26.44 18.00 24.86
CA LEU A 175 -27.54 17.29 24.17
C LEU A 175 -28.51 16.61 25.15
N GLN A 176 -28.09 16.32 26.38
CA GLN A 176 -28.90 15.56 27.36
C GLN A 176 -30.15 16.30 27.88
N GLY A 177 -30.33 17.59 27.54
CA GLY A 177 -31.50 18.39 27.91
C GLY A 177 -32.47 18.74 26.77
N MET A 178 -32.11 18.51 25.51
CA MET A 178 -32.88 19.00 24.35
C MET A 178 -33.97 18.03 23.92
N ARG A 179 -35.16 18.21 24.50
CA ARG A 179 -36.40 17.52 24.10
C ARG A 179 -36.96 18.17 22.84
N PHE A 180 -36.77 17.52 21.68
CA PHE A 180 -37.37 17.94 20.42
C PHE A 180 -38.89 17.73 20.46
N SER A 181 -39.64 18.84 20.49
CA SER A 181 -41.09 18.81 20.26
C SER A 181 -41.36 18.85 18.76
N ALA A 182 -41.92 17.77 18.21
CA ALA A 182 -42.34 17.73 16.81
C ALA A 182 -43.69 18.47 16.66
N PRO A 183 -43.86 19.37 15.67
CA PRO A 183 -45.12 20.06 15.45
C PRO A 183 -46.18 19.07 14.95
N ALA A 184 -47.35 19.06 15.60
CA ALA A 184 -48.50 18.31 15.12
C ALA A 184 -48.99 18.88 13.78
N LYS A 185 -49.23 18.01 12.80
CA LYS A 185 -49.65 18.39 11.45
C LYS A 185 -51.17 18.40 11.38
N GLU A 186 -51.77 19.58 11.43
CA GLU A 186 -53.22 19.75 11.52
C GLU A 186 -53.82 20.39 10.25
N GLY A 187 -54.83 19.72 9.67
CA GLY A 187 -55.84 20.28 8.78
C GLY A 187 -55.46 20.72 7.35
N GLN A 188 -55.93 19.99 6.33
CA GLN A 188 -57.20 20.34 5.66
C GLN A 188 -57.56 19.34 4.53
N GLU A 189 -58.80 18.84 4.57
CA GLU A 189 -59.42 18.04 3.52
C GLU A 189 -60.26 18.92 2.58
N LYS A 190 -60.29 18.56 1.29
CA LYS A 190 -61.28 18.87 0.21
C LYS A 190 -60.60 18.57 -1.15
N GLY A 191 -61.11 17.76 -2.07
CA GLY A 191 -62.25 16.83 -2.04
C GLY A 191 -62.35 16.04 -3.37
N GLU A 192 -63.05 14.90 -3.33
CA GLU A 192 -63.80 14.28 -4.44
C GLU A 192 -63.04 13.75 -5.70
N SER A 193 -62.66 12.46 -5.64
CA SER A 193 -63.15 11.28 -6.42
C SER A 193 -63.64 11.40 -7.89
N PRO A 194 -63.80 10.31 -8.70
CA PRO A 194 -63.56 8.87 -8.44
C PRO A 194 -62.85 8.04 -9.57
N PHE A 195 -62.15 6.95 -9.22
CA PHE A 195 -62.16 5.72 -10.04
C PHE A 195 -62.01 4.46 -9.15
N MET A 196 -63.02 3.60 -9.17
CA MET A 196 -63.08 2.24 -8.59
C MET A 196 -62.35 1.26 -9.54
N GLN A 197 -61.90 0.04 -9.23
CA GLN A 197 -61.83 -0.87 -8.07
C GLN A 197 -60.76 -1.95 -8.46
N SER A 198 -60.37 -3.01 -7.75
CA SER A 198 -60.60 -3.64 -6.42
C SER A 198 -59.46 -4.68 -6.25
N GLY A 199 -59.06 -5.18 -5.08
CA GLY A 199 -59.53 -5.02 -3.69
C GLY A 199 -58.47 -5.63 -2.75
N GLY A 200 -58.53 -5.35 -1.45
CA GLY A 200 -57.44 -5.70 -0.51
C GLY A 200 -57.74 -6.84 0.46
N VAL A 201 -56.74 -7.17 1.26
CA VAL A 201 -56.89 -7.76 2.62
C VAL A 201 -55.90 -7.07 3.57
N ALA A 202 -56.33 -6.89 4.82
CA ALA A 202 -55.61 -6.21 5.90
C ALA A 202 -54.54 -7.13 6.55
N GLY A 203 -53.56 -6.63 7.32
CA GLY A 203 -53.27 -5.22 7.64
C GLY A 203 -52.11 -5.04 8.64
N SER A 204 -51.87 -3.77 8.98
CA SER A 204 -51.07 -3.21 10.09
C SER A 204 -49.89 -4.00 10.68
N PHE A 205 -48.67 -3.46 10.51
CA PHE A 205 -47.74 -3.27 11.63
C PHE A 205 -46.90 -1.99 11.44
N SER A 206 -46.48 -1.40 12.55
CA SER A 206 -46.07 0.01 12.63
C SER A 206 -44.62 0.32 12.22
N SER A 207 -44.43 1.51 11.65
CA SER A 207 -43.35 2.49 11.92
C SER A 207 -41.85 2.12 11.82
N SER A 208 -41.10 3.08 11.28
CA SER A 208 -39.64 3.28 11.37
C SER A 208 -38.71 2.40 10.52
N THR A 209 -38.44 2.87 9.30
CA THR A 209 -37.09 2.73 8.69
C THR A 209 -36.62 4.09 8.18
N SER A 210 -36.16 4.92 9.10
CA SER A 210 -35.40 6.13 8.76
C SER A 210 -34.06 5.76 8.12
N ALA A 211 -33.67 6.45 7.04
CA ALA A 211 -32.32 6.59 6.48
C ALA A 211 -31.49 5.35 6.07
N THR A 212 -31.69 4.15 6.62
CA THR A 212 -30.86 2.96 6.30
C THR A 212 -31.13 2.39 4.90
N GLN A 213 -32.33 2.60 4.35
CA GLN A 213 -32.80 1.91 3.14
C GLN A 213 -32.40 2.57 1.81
N MET A 214 -31.69 3.70 1.83
CA MET A 214 -31.04 4.26 0.63
C MET A 214 -29.56 3.85 0.49
N MET A 215 -28.95 3.30 1.54
CA MET A 215 -27.54 2.90 1.52
C MET A 215 -27.33 1.44 1.07
N GLN A 216 -28.39 0.62 1.06
CA GLN A 216 -28.32 -0.81 0.71
C GLN A 216 -28.43 -1.10 -0.80
N ASN A 217 -28.93 -0.16 -1.62
CA ASN A 217 -29.05 -0.36 -3.08
C ASN A 217 -27.77 -0.07 -3.88
N ALA A 218 -26.72 0.48 -3.23
CA ALA A 218 -25.38 0.56 -3.82
C ALA A 218 -24.58 -0.74 -3.63
N ALA A 219 -24.97 -1.60 -2.69
CA ALA A 219 -24.31 -2.88 -2.40
C ALA A 219 -24.84 -4.06 -3.24
N THR A 220 -25.95 -3.88 -3.96
CA THR A 220 -26.63 -4.93 -4.75
C THR A 220 -26.49 -4.78 -6.27
N ALA A 221 -25.85 -3.71 -6.75
CA ALA A 221 -25.50 -3.54 -8.17
C ALA A 221 -24.18 -4.24 -8.58
N SER A 222 -23.39 -4.72 -7.61
CA SER A 222 -22.08 -5.38 -7.83
C SER A 222 -22.10 -6.90 -7.64
N SER A 223 -23.26 -7.48 -7.34
CA SER A 223 -23.42 -8.89 -6.95
C SER A 223 -24.08 -9.78 -8.03
N SER A 224 -24.08 -9.35 -9.30
CA SER A 224 -24.63 -10.11 -10.44
C SER A 224 -23.66 -10.37 -11.60
N ILE A 225 -22.36 -10.04 -11.46
CA ILE A 225 -21.29 -10.45 -12.40
C ILE A 225 -20.16 -11.19 -11.65
N ALA A 226 -20.54 -12.02 -10.66
CA ALA A 226 -19.58 -12.74 -9.82
C ALA A 226 -20.06 -14.15 -9.39
N SER A 227 -20.61 -14.94 -10.32
CA SER A 227 -20.91 -16.37 -10.09
C SER A 227 -20.60 -17.30 -11.27
N ALA A 228 -19.61 -16.94 -12.10
CA ALA A 228 -18.87 -17.96 -12.84
C ALA A 228 -17.88 -18.63 -11.85
N GLN A 229 -18.18 -19.85 -11.41
CA GLN A 229 -17.36 -20.58 -10.44
C GLN A 229 -15.93 -20.77 -10.97
N ARG A 230 -14.98 -19.97 -10.47
CA ARG A 230 -13.56 -20.28 -10.61
C ARG A 230 -13.23 -21.43 -9.67
N ASN A 231 -13.35 -22.66 -10.18
CA ASN A 231 -12.89 -23.85 -9.49
C ASN A 231 -11.40 -23.68 -9.15
N ARG A 232 -11.08 -23.52 -7.87
CA ARG A 232 -9.72 -23.69 -7.36
C ARG A 232 -9.37 -25.16 -7.56
N PHE A 233 -8.33 -25.44 -8.34
CA PHE A 233 -7.93 -26.81 -8.62
C PHE A 233 -6.83 -27.21 -7.64
N ASP A 234 -7.17 -28.02 -6.65
CA ASP A 234 -6.23 -28.55 -5.65
C ASP A 234 -5.31 -29.62 -6.27
N GLY A 235 -4.26 -29.17 -6.96
CA GLY A 235 -3.05 -29.95 -7.24
C GLY A 235 -3.14 -31.18 -8.15
N GLU A 236 -4.33 -31.68 -8.49
CA GLU A 236 -4.48 -32.87 -9.34
C GLU A 236 -4.06 -32.60 -10.80
N LYS A 237 -3.45 -33.61 -11.42
CA LYS A 237 -2.98 -33.52 -12.81
C LYS A 237 -4.13 -33.76 -13.79
N VAL A 238 -4.78 -32.69 -14.23
CA VAL A 238 -5.82 -32.74 -15.29
C VAL A 238 -5.29 -33.45 -16.54
N GLY A 239 -5.96 -34.53 -16.94
CA GLY A 239 -5.60 -35.31 -18.11
C GLY A 239 -5.88 -34.56 -19.42
N ARG A 240 -5.08 -34.85 -20.46
CA ARG A 240 -5.13 -34.14 -21.75
C ARG A 240 -6.50 -34.17 -22.45
N ASN A 241 -7.35 -35.14 -22.13
CA ASN A 241 -8.70 -35.31 -22.70
C ASN A 241 -9.84 -34.87 -21.76
N ASP A 242 -9.55 -34.47 -20.54
CA ASP A 242 -10.54 -34.22 -19.48
C ASP A 242 -11.25 -32.85 -19.67
N PRO A 243 -12.43 -32.62 -19.08
CA PRO A 243 -13.07 -31.31 -19.12
C PRO A 243 -12.16 -30.22 -18.53
N CYS A 244 -12.03 -29.10 -19.23
CA CYS A 244 -11.11 -28.04 -18.84
C CYS A 244 -11.63 -27.28 -17.59
N PRO A 245 -10.82 -27.08 -16.54
CA PRO A 245 -11.26 -26.51 -15.26
C PRO A 245 -11.69 -25.03 -15.32
N CYS A 246 -11.47 -24.35 -16.44
CA CYS A 246 -11.98 -22.99 -16.70
C CYS A 246 -13.50 -22.90 -16.96
N GLY A 247 -14.25 -24.01 -16.86
CA GLY A 247 -15.70 -24.02 -17.06
C GLY A 247 -16.17 -23.93 -18.53
N SER A 248 -15.25 -23.93 -19.50
CA SER A 248 -15.56 -23.72 -20.93
C SER A 248 -16.28 -24.87 -21.64
N GLY A 249 -16.57 -25.98 -20.95
CA GLY A 249 -17.16 -27.20 -21.51
C GLY A 249 -16.28 -27.96 -22.53
N LYS A 250 -15.07 -27.47 -22.84
CA LYS A 250 -14.14 -28.06 -23.81
C LYS A 250 -13.14 -28.99 -23.13
N LYS A 251 -12.65 -30.01 -23.85
CA LYS A 251 -11.54 -30.86 -23.39
C LYS A 251 -10.25 -30.05 -23.22
N PHE A 252 -9.43 -30.38 -22.23
CA PHE A 252 -8.23 -29.61 -21.85
C PHE A 252 -7.33 -29.26 -23.04
N LYS A 253 -6.96 -30.25 -23.88
CA LYS A 253 -6.16 -30.04 -25.11
C LYS A 253 -6.75 -29.11 -26.18
N LYS A 254 -8.06 -28.81 -26.11
CA LYS A 254 -8.76 -27.89 -27.02
C LYS A 254 -8.99 -26.51 -26.39
N CYS A 255 -8.49 -26.28 -25.17
CA CYS A 255 -8.65 -25.02 -24.45
C CYS A 255 -7.30 -24.50 -23.94
N HIS A 256 -6.75 -25.09 -22.86
CA HIS A 256 -5.51 -24.64 -22.20
C HIS A 256 -4.32 -25.60 -22.37
N GLY A 257 -4.52 -26.80 -22.93
CA GLY A 257 -3.48 -27.79 -23.19
C GLY A 257 -2.97 -27.81 -24.63
N LYS A 258 -2.68 -26.62 -25.20
CA LYS A 258 -1.96 -26.47 -26.47
C LYS A 258 -0.46 -26.45 -26.22
#